data_AF-A0A257IPF4-F1
#
_entry.id   AF-A0A257IPF4-F1
#
_cell.length_a   1.000
_cell.length_b   1.000
_cell.length_c   1.000
_cell.angle_alpha   90.00
_cell.angle_beta   90.00
_cell.angle_gamma   90.00
#
_symmetry.space_group_name_H-M   'P 1'
#
loop_
_entity.id
_entity.type
_entity.pdbx_description
1 polymer ?
#
loop_
_entity_poly.entity_id
_entity_poly.type
_entity_poly.pdbx_seq_one_letter_code
_entity_poly.pdbx_strand_id
1 'polypeptide(L)'
;MLRIITKSFNQIAQKPLLVFFMYAVGFVLAMLVARPFYVTFLNEANTSVALDKLIADFDFMIFTDFFHQSHKAFQPFLPLVFTLGIVYLLLNTFFAGGILDAPEQEKFKFPRFFEASAQHFGRFAMLLVFLFIFLMVLVSLAGMFFFIFAAIAEGGSEKDYILWMIPPVLILVYFVGFVVIMGDYSRVMLFKSPTLTPYGAFWKAFSYIFKWPSAIALFWMIIVLGIILSVVYLGIDRLIGMHGSLTIFLMFLVQQVFVLGRTFLKISTQVAAKNYFEARPVELEKVILVAETQEEN
;
A
#
# COMPACT_ATOMS: atom_id res chain seq x y z
N MET A 1 -7.98 4.14 -20.61
CA MET A 1 -7.69 3.81 -19.19
C MET A 1 -8.53 2.63 -18.71
N LEU A 2 -9.87 2.67 -18.84
CA LEU A 2 -10.74 1.54 -18.46
C LEU A 2 -10.31 0.18 -19.04
N ARG A 3 -9.98 0.12 -20.35
CA ARG A 3 -9.46 -1.12 -20.96
C ARG A 3 -8.20 -1.68 -20.28
N ILE A 4 -7.30 -0.82 -19.79
CA ILE A 4 -6.07 -1.23 -19.09
C ILE A 4 -6.42 -1.80 -17.70
N ILE A 5 -7.36 -1.16 -16.99
CA ILE A 5 -7.87 -1.65 -15.70
C ILE A 5 -8.53 -3.01 -15.90
N THR A 6 -9.46 -3.14 -16.85
CA THR A 6 -10.14 -4.40 -17.13
C THR A 6 -9.18 -5.51 -17.55
N LYS A 7 -8.18 -5.21 -18.41
CA LYS A 7 -7.13 -6.18 -18.78
C LYS A 7 -6.36 -6.65 -17.54
N SER A 8 -5.96 -5.72 -16.66
CA SER A 8 -5.19 -6.04 -15.46
C SER A 8 -6.01 -6.87 -14.46
N PHE A 9 -7.29 -6.53 -14.29
CA PHE A 9 -8.20 -7.29 -13.43
C PHE A 9 -8.41 -8.71 -13.97
N ASN A 10 -8.62 -8.87 -15.27
CA ASN A 10 -8.79 -10.19 -15.88
C ASN A 10 -7.53 -11.05 -15.74
N GLN A 11 -6.33 -10.46 -15.94
CA GLN A 11 -5.06 -11.17 -15.77
C GLN A 11 -4.84 -11.68 -14.34
N ILE A 12 -5.29 -10.94 -13.33
CA ILE A 12 -5.15 -11.33 -11.91
C ILE A 12 -6.28 -12.26 -11.48
N ALA A 13 -7.50 -12.07 -11.96
CA ALA A 13 -8.64 -12.94 -11.68
C ALA A 13 -8.40 -14.37 -12.18
N GLN A 14 -7.64 -14.54 -13.28
CA GLN A 14 -7.17 -15.85 -13.77
C GLN A 14 -6.12 -16.51 -12.87
N LYS A 15 -5.57 -15.78 -11.88
CA LYS A 15 -4.47 -16.22 -11.01
C LYS A 15 -4.86 -16.05 -9.53
N PRO A 16 -5.94 -16.70 -9.05
CA PRO A 16 -6.44 -16.53 -7.69
C PRO A 16 -5.39 -16.95 -6.64
N LEU A 17 -4.55 -17.94 -6.95
CA LEU A 17 -3.51 -18.42 -6.04
C LEU A 17 -2.49 -17.32 -5.67
N LEU A 18 -2.19 -16.40 -6.59
CA LEU A 18 -1.34 -15.23 -6.29
C LEU A 18 -2.01 -14.32 -5.26
N VAL A 19 -3.29 -14.01 -5.45
CA VAL A 19 -4.04 -13.12 -4.57
C VAL A 19 -4.18 -13.74 -3.18
N PHE A 20 -4.55 -15.02 -3.11
CA PHE A 20 -4.64 -15.77 -1.84
C PHE A 20 -3.30 -15.89 -1.14
N PHE A 21 -2.20 -16.13 -1.86
CA PHE A 21 -0.87 -16.16 -1.27
C PHE A 21 -0.50 -14.81 -0.64
N MET A 22 -0.67 -13.71 -1.38
CA MET A 22 -0.37 -12.36 -0.88
C MET A 22 -1.26 -11.98 0.32
N TYR A 23 -2.53 -12.39 0.28
CA TYR A 23 -3.45 -12.25 1.41
C TYR A 23 -2.97 -13.06 2.62
N ALA A 24 -2.61 -14.34 2.43
CA ALA A 24 -2.18 -15.23 3.50
C ALA A 24 -0.91 -14.71 4.20
N VAL A 25 0.06 -14.19 3.44
CA VAL A 25 1.25 -13.54 4.02
C VAL A 25 0.85 -12.36 4.92
N GLY A 26 -0.03 -11.48 4.44
CA GLY A 26 -0.53 -10.35 5.22
C GLY A 26 -1.29 -10.80 6.47
N PHE A 27 -2.13 -11.82 6.34
CA PHE A 27 -2.92 -12.40 7.42
C PHE A 27 -2.02 -13.00 8.52
N VAL A 28 -0.99 -13.77 8.14
CA VAL A 28 -0.03 -14.35 9.10
C VAL A 28 0.67 -13.24 9.89
N LEU A 29 1.16 -12.19 9.23
CA LEU A 29 1.83 -11.07 9.91
C LEU A 29 0.87 -10.31 10.83
N ALA A 30 -0.38 -10.12 10.42
CA ALA A 30 -1.40 -9.50 11.27
C ALA A 30 -1.70 -10.35 12.51
N MET A 31 -1.77 -11.68 12.35
CA MET A 31 -2.00 -12.62 13.47
C MET A 31 -0.86 -12.60 14.50
N LEU A 32 0.38 -12.36 14.08
CA LEU A 32 1.52 -12.21 14.99
C LEU A 32 1.36 -11.03 15.96
N VAL A 33 0.62 -9.99 15.59
CA VAL A 33 0.28 -8.86 16.47
C VAL A 33 -1.04 -9.10 17.19
N ALA A 34 -2.05 -9.58 16.46
CA ALA A 34 -3.41 -9.69 16.97
C ALA A 34 -3.50 -10.61 18.19
N ARG A 35 -2.79 -11.75 18.18
CA ARG A 35 -2.81 -12.70 19.30
C ARG A 35 -2.25 -12.11 20.60
N PRO A 36 -1.00 -11.63 20.67
CA PRO A 36 -0.48 -11.03 21.91
C PRO A 36 -1.29 -9.80 22.33
N PHE A 37 -1.78 -9.02 21.37
CA PHE A 37 -2.64 -7.87 21.66
C PHE A 37 -3.94 -8.29 22.35
N TYR A 38 -4.59 -9.34 21.85
CA TYR A 38 -5.81 -9.89 22.46
C TYR A 38 -5.56 -10.43 23.87
N VAL A 39 -4.44 -11.15 24.09
CA VAL A 39 -4.10 -11.65 25.43
C VAL A 39 -3.85 -10.50 26.41
N THR A 40 -3.09 -9.48 26.00
CA THR A 40 -2.88 -8.30 26.84
C THR A 40 -4.20 -7.58 27.11
N PHE A 41 -5.04 -7.41 26.08
CA PHE A 41 -6.35 -6.80 26.21
C PHE A 41 -7.23 -7.53 27.23
N LEU A 42 -7.31 -8.86 27.17
CA LEU A 42 -8.06 -9.66 28.15
C LEU A 42 -7.50 -9.52 29.58
N ASN A 43 -6.18 -9.53 29.73
CA ASN A 43 -5.54 -9.42 31.04
C ASN A 43 -5.85 -8.07 31.71
N GLU A 44 -5.82 -6.99 30.94
CA GLU A 44 -6.17 -5.63 31.40
C GLU A 44 -7.70 -5.45 31.53
N ALA A 45 -8.49 -6.17 30.73
CA ALA A 45 -9.95 -6.06 30.74
C ALA A 45 -10.61 -6.80 31.91
N ASN A 46 -9.99 -7.87 32.42
CA ASN A 46 -10.52 -8.66 33.54
C ASN A 46 -10.71 -7.85 34.84
N THR A 47 -10.18 -6.63 34.92
CA THR A 47 -10.41 -5.68 36.02
C THR A 47 -11.58 -4.71 35.81
N SER A 48 -12.23 -4.69 34.64
CA SER A 48 -13.24 -3.67 34.32
C SER A 48 -14.46 -4.22 33.58
N VAL A 49 -15.59 -4.25 34.28
CA VAL A 49 -16.95 -4.54 33.75
C VAL A 49 -17.36 -3.55 32.64
N ALA A 50 -16.70 -2.40 32.54
CA ALA A 50 -17.00 -1.39 31.52
C ALA A 50 -16.66 -1.87 30.10
N LEU A 51 -15.75 -2.83 29.94
CA LEU A 51 -15.34 -3.35 28.63
C LEU A 51 -16.39 -4.26 27.97
N ASP A 52 -17.31 -4.83 28.74
CA ASP A 52 -18.44 -5.58 28.18
C ASP A 52 -19.39 -4.67 27.38
N LYS A 53 -19.44 -3.38 27.71
CA LYS A 53 -20.22 -2.39 26.96
C LYS A 53 -19.62 -2.11 25.58
N LEU A 54 -18.28 -2.14 25.45
CA LEU A 54 -17.57 -1.92 24.18
C LEU A 54 -17.85 -3.01 23.14
N ILE A 55 -18.28 -4.20 23.56
CA ILE A 55 -18.67 -5.29 22.66
C ILE A 55 -20.03 -5.01 22.01
N ALA A 56 -20.97 -4.43 22.76
CA ALA A 56 -22.32 -4.16 22.29
C ALA A 56 -22.43 -2.83 21.54
N ASP A 57 -21.74 -1.79 22.03
CA ASP A 57 -21.67 -0.48 21.37
C ASP A 57 -20.32 0.18 21.67
N PHE A 58 -19.66 0.70 20.63
CA PHE A 58 -18.34 1.27 20.78
C PHE A 58 -18.43 2.67 21.43
N ASP A 59 -18.07 2.75 22.71
CA ASP A 59 -17.94 4.01 23.43
C ASP A 59 -16.49 4.52 23.40
N PHE A 60 -16.28 5.63 22.70
CA PHE A 60 -14.95 6.23 22.56
C PHE A 60 -14.35 6.66 23.90
N MET A 61 -15.16 7.13 24.85
CA MET A 61 -14.68 7.59 26.16
C MET A 61 -14.18 6.41 26.99
N ILE A 62 -14.94 5.32 27.04
CA ILE A 62 -14.52 4.09 27.75
C ILE A 62 -13.23 3.54 27.12
N PHE A 63 -13.15 3.54 25.79
CA PHE A 63 -11.95 3.11 25.07
C PHE A 63 -10.73 3.96 25.43
N THR A 64 -10.85 5.29 25.42
CA THR A 64 -9.72 6.18 25.73
C THR A 64 -9.28 6.09 27.18
N ASP A 65 -10.22 5.97 28.13
CA ASP A 65 -9.90 5.84 29.56
C ASP A 65 -9.15 4.53 29.84
N PHE A 66 -9.60 3.42 29.24
CA PHE A 66 -8.91 2.14 29.31
C PHE A 66 -7.48 2.23 28.76
N PHE A 67 -7.30 2.83 27.57
CA PHE A 67 -5.97 2.97 26.97
C PHE A 67 -5.03 3.88 27.77
N HIS A 68 -5.56 4.94 28.40
CA HIS A 68 -4.76 5.77 29.30
C HIS A 68 -4.33 5.00 30.54
N GLN A 69 -5.23 4.20 31.14
CA GLN A 69 -4.92 3.41 32.33
C GLN A 69 -3.93 2.26 32.05
N SER A 70 -4.12 1.54 30.94
CA SER A 70 -3.31 0.38 30.56
C SER A 70 -2.14 0.71 29.62
N HIS A 71 -1.76 1.99 29.48
CA HIS A 71 -0.74 2.43 28.52
C HIS A 71 0.56 1.62 28.58
N LYS A 72 1.04 1.30 29.80
CA LYS A 72 2.27 0.53 30.01
C LYS A 72 2.19 -0.89 29.45
N ALA A 73 1.03 -1.52 29.50
CA ALA A 73 0.81 -2.86 28.97
C ALA A 73 0.84 -2.89 27.44
N PHE A 74 0.44 -1.79 26.79
CA PHE A 74 0.40 -1.67 25.33
C PHE A 74 1.66 -1.06 24.71
N GLN A 75 2.54 -0.44 25.50
CA GLN A 75 3.78 0.17 25.01
C GLN A 75 4.67 -0.78 24.18
N PRO A 76 4.81 -2.08 24.50
CA PRO A 76 5.62 -3.02 23.70
C PRO A 76 5.09 -3.29 22.29
N PHE A 77 3.82 -2.98 22.00
CA PHE A 77 3.25 -3.21 20.67
C PHE A 77 3.74 -2.20 19.64
N LEU A 78 4.12 -0.99 20.04
CA LEU A 78 4.67 0.03 19.13
C LEU A 78 5.92 -0.48 18.39
N PRO A 79 7.00 -0.91 19.07
CA PRO A 79 8.17 -1.45 18.38
C PRO A 79 7.87 -2.75 17.62
N LEU A 80 6.92 -3.58 18.10
CA LEU A 80 6.51 -4.81 17.40
C LEU A 80 5.82 -4.49 16.06
N VAL A 81 4.81 -3.61 16.06
CA VAL A 81 4.08 -3.16 14.86
C VAL A 81 5.04 -2.47 13.90
N PHE A 82 5.95 -1.64 14.41
CA PHE A 82 6.97 -0.99 13.59
C PHE A 82 7.90 -2.02 12.90
N THR A 83 8.41 -2.99 13.66
CA THR A 83 9.29 -4.05 13.14
C THR A 83 8.57 -4.90 12.09
N LEU A 84 7.33 -5.33 12.36
CA LEU A 84 6.55 -6.11 11.41
C LEU A 84 6.13 -5.29 10.18
N GLY A 85 5.94 -3.97 10.35
CA GLY A 85 5.74 -3.04 9.24
C GLY A 85 6.95 -3.01 8.30
N ILE A 86 8.17 -2.95 8.83
CA ILE A 86 9.41 -3.03 8.04
C ILE A 86 9.51 -4.39 7.33
N VAL A 87 9.26 -5.49 8.05
CA VAL A 87 9.27 -6.85 7.45
C VAL A 87 8.26 -6.95 6.32
N TYR A 88 7.04 -6.44 6.51
CA TYR A 88 6.02 -6.42 5.48
C TYR A 88 6.44 -5.57 4.28
N LEU A 89 7.06 -4.41 4.49
CA LEU A 89 7.55 -3.56 3.41
C LEU A 89 8.63 -4.26 2.57
N LEU A 90 9.56 -4.96 3.22
CA LEU A 90 10.60 -5.76 2.55
C LEU A 90 10.00 -6.93 1.78
N LEU A 91 9.06 -7.67 2.38
CA LEU A 91 8.34 -8.76 1.71
C LEU A 91 7.57 -8.27 0.49
N ASN A 92 6.87 -7.13 0.58
CA ASN A 92 6.20 -6.56 -0.60
C ASN A 92 7.17 -6.13 -1.69
N THR A 93 8.34 -5.63 -1.30
CA THR A 93 9.39 -5.25 -2.25
C THR A 93 9.99 -6.48 -2.93
N PHE A 94 10.18 -7.57 -2.20
CA PHE A 94 10.57 -8.88 -2.73
C PHE A 94 9.52 -9.42 -3.70
N PHE A 95 8.26 -9.52 -3.28
CA PHE A 95 7.18 -10.08 -4.10
C PHE A 95 6.81 -9.23 -5.32
N ALA A 96 7.20 -7.95 -5.37
CA ALA A 96 6.93 -7.10 -6.53
C ALA A 96 7.49 -7.69 -7.83
N GLY A 97 8.64 -8.37 -7.79
CA GLY A 97 9.22 -9.01 -8.98
C GLY A 97 8.33 -10.14 -9.52
N GLY A 98 7.90 -11.03 -8.64
CA GLY A 98 6.96 -12.09 -8.98
C GLY A 98 5.58 -11.59 -9.41
N ILE A 99 5.09 -10.48 -8.82
CA ILE A 99 3.82 -9.85 -9.23
C ILE A 99 3.92 -9.31 -10.67
N LEU A 100 5.05 -8.72 -11.05
CA LEU A 100 5.26 -8.19 -12.40
C LEU A 100 5.48 -9.29 -13.46
N ASP A 101 6.08 -10.42 -13.09
CA ASP A 101 6.20 -11.60 -13.95
C ASP A 101 4.89 -12.40 -14.06
N ALA A 102 4.05 -12.40 -13.01
CA ALA A 102 2.85 -13.22 -12.96
C ALA A 102 1.98 -13.11 -14.21
N PRO A 103 1.67 -11.93 -14.80
CA PRO A 103 0.92 -11.81 -16.06
C PRO A 103 1.49 -12.56 -17.27
N GLU A 104 2.81 -12.79 -17.33
CA GLU A 104 3.49 -13.51 -18.43
C GLU A 104 3.31 -15.04 -18.34
N GLN A 105 2.88 -15.55 -17.19
CA GLN A 105 2.67 -16.98 -16.97
C GLN A 105 1.26 -17.38 -17.44
N GLU A 106 1.12 -18.48 -18.17
CA GLU A 106 -0.20 -19.05 -18.48
C GLU A 106 -0.91 -19.55 -17.21
N LYS A 107 -0.17 -20.24 -16.35
CA LYS A 107 -0.61 -20.72 -15.03
C LYS A 107 0.37 -20.27 -13.96
N PHE A 108 -0.15 -19.84 -12.82
CA PHE A 108 0.68 -19.38 -11.72
C PHE A 108 1.52 -20.53 -11.14
N LYS A 109 2.84 -20.37 -11.13
CA LYS A 109 3.79 -21.34 -10.56
C LYS A 109 4.65 -20.67 -9.49
N PHE A 110 4.62 -21.21 -8.26
CA PHE A 110 5.41 -20.70 -7.15
C PHE A 110 6.92 -20.61 -7.45
N PRO A 111 7.58 -21.64 -8.01
CA PRO A 111 9.03 -21.57 -8.26
C PRO A 111 9.43 -20.38 -9.12
N ARG A 112 8.71 -20.17 -10.24
CA ARG A 112 8.95 -19.03 -11.14
C ARG A 112 8.63 -17.69 -10.47
N PHE A 113 7.59 -17.63 -9.63
CA PHE A 113 7.26 -16.43 -8.86
C PHE A 113 8.39 -16.04 -7.89
N PHE A 114 8.94 -17.01 -7.15
CA PHE A 114 10.05 -16.77 -6.22
C PHE A 114 11.36 -16.46 -6.94
N GLU A 115 11.62 -17.11 -8.08
CA GLU A 115 12.77 -16.81 -8.95
C GLU A 115 12.74 -15.36 -9.45
N ALA A 116 11.61 -14.93 -10.03
CA ALA A 116 11.43 -13.54 -10.48
C ALA A 116 11.49 -12.53 -9.32
N SER A 117 11.00 -12.90 -8.14
CA SER A 117 11.10 -12.07 -6.94
C SER A 117 12.55 -11.92 -6.48
N ALA A 118 13.31 -13.01 -6.41
CA ALA A 118 14.70 -13.02 -5.98
C ALA A 118 15.63 -12.28 -6.97
N GLN A 119 15.43 -12.48 -8.27
CA GLN A 119 16.24 -11.84 -9.31
C GLN A 119 16.20 -10.29 -9.24
N HIS A 120 15.05 -9.72 -8.90
CA HIS A 120 14.86 -8.26 -8.88
C HIS A 120 14.94 -7.64 -7.47
N PHE A 121 14.95 -8.45 -6.40
CA PHE A 121 14.86 -7.96 -5.03
C PHE A 121 15.91 -6.90 -4.69
N GLY A 122 17.18 -7.14 -4.98
CA GLY A 122 18.26 -6.20 -4.62
C GLY A 122 18.07 -4.81 -5.25
N ARG A 123 17.72 -4.76 -6.54
CA ARG A 123 17.47 -3.50 -7.26
C ARG A 123 16.21 -2.81 -6.76
N PHE A 124 15.17 -3.57 -6.41
CA PHE A 124 13.94 -3.02 -5.82
C PHE A 124 14.13 -2.54 -4.39
N ALA A 125 14.98 -3.18 -3.60
CA ALA A 125 15.33 -2.75 -2.25
C ALA A 125 16.14 -1.45 -2.27
N MET A 126 17.09 -1.30 -3.20
CA MET A 126 17.79 -0.01 -3.39
C MET A 126 16.83 1.10 -3.83
N LEU A 127 15.92 0.79 -4.77
CA LEU A 127 14.88 1.74 -5.18
C LEU A 127 13.97 2.14 -4.01
N LEU A 128 13.63 1.20 -3.12
CA LEU A 128 12.84 1.48 -1.92
C LEU A 128 13.51 2.54 -1.03
N VAL A 129 14.83 2.45 -0.83
CA VAL A 129 15.59 3.45 -0.05
C VAL A 129 15.51 4.82 -0.71
N PHE A 130 15.68 4.92 -2.02
CA PHE A 130 15.53 6.19 -2.74
C PHE A 130 14.12 6.78 -2.62
N LEU A 131 13.09 5.93 -2.78
CA LEU A 131 11.70 6.35 -2.61
C LEU A 131 11.42 6.82 -1.17
N PHE A 132 12.01 6.16 -0.17
CA PHE A 132 11.85 6.53 1.23
C PHE A 132 12.50 7.88 1.53
N ILE A 133 13.74 8.10 1.09
CA ILE A 133 14.43 9.40 1.24
C ILE A 133 13.62 10.51 0.56
N PHE A 134 13.16 10.26 -0.67
CA PHE A 134 12.36 11.23 -1.40
C PHE A 134 11.01 11.52 -0.71
N LEU A 135 10.37 10.49 -0.16
CA LEU A 135 9.15 10.65 0.64
C LEU A 135 9.41 11.48 1.90
N MET A 136 10.51 11.26 2.62
CA MET A 136 10.87 12.06 3.80
C MET A 136 11.04 13.54 3.46
N VAL A 137 11.64 13.86 2.31
CA VAL A 137 11.76 15.25 1.82
C VAL A 137 10.38 15.84 1.55
N LEU A 138 9.50 15.13 0.83
CA LEU A 138 8.15 15.62 0.50
C LEU A 138 7.25 15.75 1.74
N VAL A 139 7.35 14.83 2.69
CA VAL A 139 6.62 14.89 3.97
C VAL A 139 7.10 16.07 4.81
N SER A 140 8.42 16.33 4.84
CA SER A 140 8.98 17.49 5.54
C SER A 140 8.49 18.81 4.92
N LEU A 141 8.45 18.88 3.58
CA LEU A 141 7.90 20.01 2.86
C LEU A 141 6.40 20.18 3.13
N ALA A 142 5.61 19.10 3.10
CA ALA A 142 4.20 19.13 3.48
C ALA A 142 4.01 19.60 4.94
N GLY A 143 4.89 19.18 5.86
CA GLY A 143 4.92 19.64 7.25
C GLY A 143 5.07 21.17 7.37
N MET A 144 5.89 21.80 6.52
CA MET A 144 5.99 23.27 6.48
C MET A 144 4.65 23.91 6.10
N PHE A 145 3.90 23.32 5.16
CA PHE A 145 2.54 23.79 4.85
C PHE A 145 1.59 23.63 6.04
N PHE A 146 1.69 22.53 6.81
CA PHE A 146 0.88 22.38 8.03
C PHE A 146 1.12 23.53 9.01
N PHE A 147 2.36 23.95 9.24
CA PHE A 147 2.66 25.09 10.11
C PHE A 147 2.07 26.40 9.61
N ILE A 148 2.18 26.68 8.29
CA ILE A 148 1.62 27.89 7.68
C ILE A 148 0.10 27.93 7.88
N PHE A 149 -0.59 26.83 7.58
CA PHE A 149 -2.04 26.75 7.70
C PHE A 149 -2.52 26.74 9.15
N ALA A 150 -1.74 26.17 10.07
CA ALA A 150 -2.04 26.20 11.50
C ALA A 150 -1.94 27.63 12.06
N ALA A 151 -0.93 28.40 11.65
CA ALA A 151 -0.79 29.80 12.04
C ALA A 151 -1.94 30.68 11.49
N ILE A 152 -2.45 30.38 10.29
CA ILE A 152 -3.61 31.08 9.73
C ILE A 152 -4.90 30.74 10.49
N ALA A 153 -5.01 29.50 10.97
CA ALA A 153 -6.16 29.03 11.74
C ALA A 153 -6.14 29.50 13.21
N GLU A 154 -5.02 30.05 13.68
CA GLU A 154 -4.85 30.49 15.06
C GLU A 154 -5.80 31.66 15.37
N GLY A 155 -6.66 31.48 16.37
CA GLY A 155 -7.72 32.43 16.73
C GLY A 155 -9.09 32.17 16.09
N GLY A 156 -9.22 31.14 15.24
CA GLY A 156 -10.51 30.66 14.73
C GLY A 156 -11.24 29.72 15.69
N SER A 157 -12.46 29.32 15.33
CA SER A 157 -13.17 28.24 16.04
C SER A 157 -12.54 26.87 15.74
N GLU A 158 -12.85 25.84 16.54
CA GLU A 158 -12.42 24.45 16.27
C GLU A 158 -12.80 23.99 14.84
N LYS A 159 -13.95 24.47 14.33
CA LYS A 159 -14.41 24.18 12.96
C LYS A 159 -13.51 24.84 11.92
N ASP A 160 -13.09 26.08 12.16
CA ASP A 160 -12.19 26.80 11.26
C ASP A 160 -10.82 26.13 11.21
N TYR A 161 -10.31 25.68 12.36
CA TYR A 161 -9.07 24.92 12.42
C TYR A 161 -9.13 23.65 11.57
N ILE A 162 -10.20 22.85 11.71
CA ILE A 162 -10.38 21.65 10.90
C ILE A 162 -10.42 21.99 9.40
N LEU A 163 -11.16 23.04 9.02
CA LEU A 163 -11.30 23.45 7.62
C LEU A 163 -9.95 23.85 7.00
N TRP A 164 -9.15 24.62 7.74
CA TRP A 164 -7.81 25.04 7.32
C TRP A 164 -6.79 23.90 7.29
N MET A 165 -7.03 22.78 7.99
CA MET A 165 -6.19 21.60 7.90
C MET A 165 -6.49 20.71 6.69
N ILE A 166 -7.62 20.90 5.98
CA ILE A 166 -7.95 20.08 4.80
C ILE A 166 -6.91 20.25 3.67
N PRO A 167 -6.53 21.46 3.23
CA PRO A 167 -5.57 21.63 2.15
C PRO A 167 -4.20 20.96 2.39
N PRO A 168 -3.50 21.15 3.53
CA PRO A 168 -2.21 20.50 3.74
C PRO A 168 -2.33 18.97 3.82
N VAL A 169 -3.45 18.43 4.35
CA VAL A 169 -3.73 16.98 4.30
C VAL A 169 -3.87 16.48 2.86
N LEU A 170 -4.61 17.20 2.01
CA LEU A 170 -4.77 16.83 0.60
C LEU A 170 -3.44 16.87 -0.16
N ILE A 171 -2.60 17.88 0.11
CA ILE A 171 -1.25 17.98 -0.47
C ILE A 171 -0.39 16.79 -0.05
N LEU A 172 -0.41 16.43 1.25
CA LEU A 172 0.32 15.28 1.75
C LEU A 172 -0.15 13.97 1.08
N VAL A 173 -1.45 13.75 1.00
CA VAL A 173 -2.05 12.58 0.34
C VAL A 173 -1.64 12.51 -1.14
N TYR A 174 -1.63 13.66 -1.83
CA TYR A 174 -1.17 13.74 -3.21
C TYR A 174 0.31 13.37 -3.35
N PHE A 175 1.19 13.91 -2.49
CA PHE A 175 2.62 13.59 -2.53
C PHE A 175 2.90 12.12 -2.21
N VAL A 176 2.23 11.55 -1.21
CA VAL A 176 2.34 10.11 -0.92
C VAL A 176 1.90 9.29 -2.12
N GLY A 177 0.75 9.62 -2.72
CA GLY A 177 0.26 8.97 -3.94
C GLY A 177 1.25 9.08 -5.10
N PHE A 178 1.82 10.26 -5.31
CA PHE A 178 2.83 10.50 -6.34
C PHE A 178 4.07 9.60 -6.17
N VAL A 179 4.60 9.48 -4.95
CA VAL A 179 5.75 8.60 -4.66
C VAL A 179 5.40 7.13 -4.91
N VAL A 180 4.19 6.70 -4.53
CA VAL A 180 3.72 5.33 -4.79
C VAL A 180 3.68 5.05 -6.30
N ILE A 181 3.08 5.95 -7.08
CA ILE A 181 3.02 5.82 -8.55
C ILE A 181 4.43 5.75 -9.16
N MET A 182 5.32 6.64 -8.71
CA MET A 182 6.71 6.65 -9.17
C MET A 182 7.41 5.33 -8.85
N GLY A 183 7.21 4.78 -7.65
CA GLY A 183 7.76 3.49 -7.28
C GLY A 183 7.25 2.34 -8.16
N ASP A 184 5.96 2.32 -8.50
CA ASP A 184 5.39 1.30 -9.37
C ASP A 184 5.97 1.37 -10.79
N TYR A 185 6.06 2.56 -11.39
CA TYR A 185 6.66 2.71 -12.72
C TYR A 185 8.17 2.45 -12.73
N SER A 186 8.91 2.88 -11.71
CA SER A 186 10.34 2.57 -11.59
C SER A 186 10.59 1.06 -11.51
N ARG A 187 9.78 0.32 -10.74
CA ARG A 187 9.87 -1.16 -10.69
C ARG A 187 9.59 -1.79 -12.05
N VAL A 188 8.58 -1.31 -12.78
CA VAL A 188 8.27 -1.78 -14.14
C VAL A 188 9.44 -1.54 -15.09
N MET A 189 10.06 -0.36 -15.06
CA MET A 189 11.21 -0.04 -15.91
C MET A 189 12.43 -0.91 -15.57
N LEU A 190 12.71 -1.14 -14.27
CA LEU A 190 13.79 -2.02 -13.82
C LEU A 190 13.54 -3.50 -14.18
N PHE A 191 12.27 -3.92 -14.18
CA PHE A 191 11.86 -5.26 -14.58
C PHE A 191 12.09 -5.50 -16.07
N LYS A 192 11.74 -4.51 -16.92
CA LYS A 192 11.90 -4.62 -18.38
C LYS A 192 13.34 -4.38 -18.88
N SER A 193 14.15 -3.60 -18.15
CA SER A 193 15.53 -3.27 -18.54
C SER A 193 16.56 -3.72 -17.50
N PRO A 194 17.32 -4.80 -17.79
CA PRO A 194 18.38 -5.28 -16.91
C PRO A 194 19.50 -4.26 -16.67
N THR A 195 19.81 -3.43 -17.67
CA THR A 195 20.91 -2.46 -17.65
C THR A 195 20.62 -1.18 -16.87
N LEU A 196 19.34 -0.90 -16.58
CA LEU A 196 18.92 0.37 -15.99
C LEU A 196 19.28 0.44 -14.50
N THR A 197 20.00 1.46 -14.05
CA THR A 197 20.28 1.61 -12.61
C THR A 197 19.01 1.99 -11.83
N PRO A 198 18.87 1.62 -10.53
CA PRO A 198 17.72 2.02 -9.70
C PRO A 198 17.51 3.54 -9.67
N TYR A 199 18.60 4.31 -9.62
CA TYR A 199 18.58 5.77 -9.71
C TYR A 199 18.08 6.26 -11.07
N GLY A 200 18.57 5.68 -12.17
CA GLY A 200 18.09 6.01 -13.51
C GLY A 200 16.61 5.71 -13.69
N ALA A 201 16.12 4.59 -13.14
CA ALA A 201 14.70 4.23 -13.16
C ALA A 201 13.82 5.19 -12.34
N PHE A 202 14.34 5.72 -11.23
CA PHE A 202 13.66 6.72 -10.41
C PHE A 202 13.40 8.00 -11.22
N TRP A 203 14.44 8.59 -11.82
CA TRP A 203 14.27 9.84 -12.58
C TRP A 203 13.55 9.65 -13.92
N LYS A 204 13.73 8.50 -14.58
CA LYS A 204 12.93 8.16 -15.77
C LYS A 204 11.46 8.00 -15.43
N ALA A 205 11.11 7.40 -14.28
CA ALA A 205 9.71 7.33 -13.84
C ALA A 205 9.15 8.71 -13.46
N PHE A 206 9.94 9.54 -12.77
CA PHE A 206 9.56 10.93 -12.46
C PHE A 206 9.19 11.69 -13.74
N SER A 207 10.12 11.76 -14.71
CA SER A 207 9.89 12.43 -15.99
C SER A 207 8.76 11.79 -16.81
N TYR A 208 8.59 10.47 -16.75
CA TYR A 208 7.47 9.76 -17.39
C TYR A 208 6.11 10.23 -16.87
N ILE A 209 5.98 10.38 -15.55
CA ILE A 209 4.73 10.81 -14.91
C ILE A 209 4.38 12.24 -15.32
N PHE A 210 5.37 13.15 -15.36
CA PHE A 210 5.16 14.52 -15.83
C PHE A 210 4.84 14.61 -17.33
N LYS A 211 5.46 13.75 -18.16
CA LYS A 211 5.16 13.67 -19.60
C LYS A 211 3.75 13.13 -19.85
N TRP A 212 3.29 12.20 -19.01
CA TRP A 212 2.01 11.52 -19.17
C TRP A 212 1.18 11.55 -17.88
N PRO A 213 0.54 12.68 -17.54
CA PRO A 213 -0.26 12.81 -16.32
C PRO A 213 -1.43 11.81 -16.24
N SER A 214 -1.84 11.23 -17.38
CA SER A 214 -2.80 10.12 -17.41
C SER A 214 -2.34 8.86 -16.65
N ALA A 215 -1.03 8.72 -16.37
CA ALA A 215 -0.50 7.69 -15.48
C ALA A 215 -1.00 7.89 -14.03
N ILE A 216 -1.04 9.15 -13.57
CA ILE A 216 -1.59 9.54 -12.26
C ILE A 216 -3.10 9.25 -12.23
N ALA A 217 -3.81 9.61 -13.30
CA ALA A 217 -5.24 9.35 -13.40
C ALA A 217 -5.58 7.85 -13.29
N LEU A 218 -4.78 6.97 -13.90
CA LEU A 218 -4.98 5.52 -13.81
C LEU A 218 -4.89 5.01 -12.36
N PHE A 219 -3.90 5.48 -11.60
CA PHE A 219 -3.76 5.15 -10.18
C PHE A 219 -4.96 5.63 -9.36
N TRP A 220 -5.36 6.89 -9.53
CA TRP A 220 -6.51 7.44 -8.81
C TRP A 220 -7.82 6.73 -9.14
N MET A 221 -8.02 6.26 -10.39
CA MET A 221 -9.18 5.44 -10.72
C MET A 221 -9.24 4.14 -9.91
N ILE A 222 -8.09 3.48 -9.67
CA ILE A 222 -8.04 2.26 -8.84
C ILE A 222 -8.25 2.61 -7.36
N ILE A 223 -7.73 3.74 -6.87
CA ILE A 223 -8.00 4.23 -5.52
C ILE A 223 -9.50 4.50 -5.31
N VAL A 224 -10.19 5.11 -6.29
CA VAL A 224 -11.65 5.31 -6.25
C VAL A 224 -12.39 3.98 -6.11
N LEU A 225 -11.95 2.92 -6.80
CA LEU A 225 -12.52 1.57 -6.61
C LEU A 225 -12.29 1.04 -5.19
N GLY A 226 -11.13 1.31 -4.59
CA GLY A 226 -10.85 0.98 -3.19
C GLY A 226 -11.72 1.75 -2.20
N ILE A 227 -12.01 3.02 -2.48
CA ILE A 227 -12.94 3.84 -1.68
C ILE A 227 -14.35 3.27 -1.79
N ILE A 228 -14.83 2.95 -3.00
CA ILE A 228 -16.14 2.32 -3.21
C ILE A 228 -16.23 1.01 -2.42
N LEU A 229 -15.21 0.15 -2.48
CA LEU A 229 -15.14 -1.08 -1.70
C LEU A 229 -15.25 -0.82 -0.19
N SER A 230 -14.61 0.26 0.29
CA SER A 230 -14.67 0.66 1.71
C SER A 230 -16.03 1.20 2.12
N VAL A 231 -16.71 1.97 1.25
CA VAL A 231 -18.08 2.44 1.48
C VAL A 231 -19.07 1.27 1.54
N VAL A 232 -18.93 0.29 0.63
CA VAL A 232 -19.74 -0.94 0.65
C VAL A 232 -19.53 -1.71 1.95
N TYR A 233 -18.28 -1.86 2.39
CA TYR A 233 -17.94 -2.48 3.68
C TYR A 233 -18.65 -1.77 4.86
N LEU A 234 -18.57 -0.44 4.95
CA LEU A 234 -19.24 0.33 6.00
C LEU A 234 -20.76 0.23 5.94
N GLY A 235 -21.33 0.12 4.73
CA GLY A 235 -22.76 -0.13 4.55
C GLY A 235 -23.19 -1.48 5.09
N ILE A 236 -22.40 -2.53 4.84
CA ILE A 236 -22.64 -3.89 5.33
C ILE A 236 -22.51 -3.95 6.86
N ASP A 237 -21.49 -3.30 7.41
CA ASP A 237 -21.26 -3.19 8.86
C ASP A 237 -22.48 -2.63 9.60
N ARG A 238 -23.06 -1.54 9.06
CA ARG A 238 -24.30 -0.94 9.59
C ARG A 238 -25.53 -1.84 9.49
N LEU A 239 -25.59 -2.76 8.53
CA LEU A 239 -26.74 -3.64 8.32
C LEU A 239 -26.71 -4.89 9.21
N ILE A 240 -25.51 -5.45 9.45
CA ILE A 240 -25.37 -6.70 10.22
C ILE A 240 -25.33 -6.40 11.74
N GLY A 241 -24.54 -5.40 12.15
CA GLY A 241 -24.26 -5.12 13.56
C GLY A 241 -23.47 -6.22 14.29
N MET A 242 -22.80 -5.90 15.38
CA MET A 242 -21.93 -6.84 16.13
C MET A 242 -22.55 -7.27 17.48
N HIS A 243 -23.86 -7.55 17.51
CA HIS A 243 -24.59 -7.82 18.76
C HIS A 243 -24.52 -9.27 19.28
N GLY A 244 -24.06 -10.24 18.47
CA GLY A 244 -24.03 -11.64 18.86
C GLY A 244 -22.88 -12.42 18.24
N SER A 245 -22.56 -13.59 18.78
CA SER A 245 -21.44 -14.43 18.29
C SER A 245 -21.55 -14.79 16.81
N LEU A 246 -22.76 -15.08 16.32
CA LEU A 246 -23.01 -15.36 14.91
C LEU A 246 -22.78 -14.13 14.02
N THR A 247 -23.21 -12.94 14.45
CA THR A 247 -23.03 -11.72 13.66
C THR A 247 -21.58 -11.25 13.67
N ILE A 248 -20.86 -11.44 14.79
CA ILE A 248 -19.41 -11.24 14.89
C ILE A 248 -18.68 -12.18 13.91
N PHE A 249 -19.02 -13.47 13.87
CA PHE A 249 -18.41 -14.40 12.94
C PHE A 249 -18.70 -14.04 11.48
N LEU A 250 -19.94 -13.66 11.17
CA LEU A 250 -20.31 -13.23 9.82
C LEU A 250 -19.57 -11.95 9.42
N MET A 251 -19.43 -11.00 10.35
CA MET A 251 -18.70 -9.77 10.11
C MET A 251 -17.20 -10.01 9.94
N PHE A 252 -16.63 -10.97 10.66
CA PHE A 252 -15.27 -11.44 10.43
C PHE A 252 -15.08 -11.96 9.00
N LEU A 253 -16.03 -12.72 8.46
CA LEU A 253 -15.97 -13.19 7.06
C LEU A 253 -16.05 -12.02 6.07
N VAL A 254 -16.94 -11.05 6.31
CA VAL A 254 -17.03 -9.82 5.50
C VAL A 254 -15.70 -9.05 5.53
N GLN A 255 -15.07 -8.92 6.69
CA GLN A 255 -13.74 -8.31 6.83
C GLN A 255 -12.67 -9.07 6.04
N GLN A 256 -12.67 -10.41 6.06
CA GLN A 256 -11.72 -11.20 5.26
C GLN A 256 -11.91 -10.97 3.75
N VAL A 257 -13.16 -10.93 3.28
CA VAL A 257 -13.48 -10.62 1.87
C VAL A 257 -13.03 -9.20 1.51
N PHE A 258 -13.23 -8.23 2.40
CA PHE A 258 -12.78 -6.85 2.21
C PHE A 258 -11.24 -6.77 2.08
N VAL A 259 -10.51 -7.42 2.98
CA VAL A 259 -9.03 -7.46 2.94
C VAL A 259 -8.52 -8.17 1.68
N LEU A 260 -9.20 -9.25 1.26
CA LEU A 260 -8.89 -9.95 0.01
C LEU A 260 -9.12 -9.03 -1.20
N GLY A 261 -10.23 -8.29 -1.24
CA GLY A 261 -10.53 -7.30 -2.28
C GLY A 261 -9.49 -6.17 -2.33
N ARG A 262 -9.07 -5.65 -1.18
CA ARG A 262 -7.98 -4.66 -1.09
C ARG A 262 -6.66 -5.21 -1.61
N THR A 263 -6.36 -6.48 -1.31
CA THR A 263 -5.16 -7.17 -1.81
C THR A 263 -5.20 -7.32 -3.32
N PHE A 264 -6.35 -7.71 -3.87
CA PHE A 264 -6.58 -7.78 -5.32
C PHE A 264 -6.36 -6.44 -6.01
N LEU A 265 -6.91 -5.34 -5.48
CA LEU A 265 -6.72 -4.00 -6.02
C LEU A 265 -5.24 -3.56 -5.97
N LYS A 266 -4.54 -3.83 -4.87
CA LYS A 266 -3.10 -3.53 -4.72
C LYS A 266 -2.26 -4.20 -5.81
N ILE A 267 -2.46 -5.49 -6.03
CA ILE A 267 -1.75 -6.25 -7.09
C ILE A 267 -2.13 -5.70 -8.47
N SER A 268 -3.41 -5.36 -8.66
CA SER A 268 -3.93 -4.78 -9.90
C SER A 268 -3.29 -3.45 -10.25
N THR A 269 -2.96 -2.61 -9.27
CA THR A 269 -2.24 -1.34 -9.53
C THR A 269 -0.89 -1.58 -10.18
N GLN A 270 -0.10 -2.55 -9.70
CA GLN A 270 1.22 -2.85 -10.25
C GLN A 270 1.13 -3.43 -11.67
N VAL A 271 0.19 -4.36 -11.89
CA VAL A 271 -0.05 -4.93 -13.23
C VAL A 271 -0.61 -3.88 -14.20
N ALA A 272 -1.44 -2.95 -13.71
CA ALA A 272 -1.94 -1.83 -14.51
C ALA A 272 -0.84 -0.85 -14.89
N ALA A 273 0.09 -0.55 -13.99
CA ALA A 273 1.28 0.25 -14.30
C ALA A 273 2.12 -0.40 -15.40
N LYS A 274 2.33 -1.72 -15.32
CA LYS A 274 3.02 -2.50 -16.37
C LYS A 274 2.30 -2.42 -17.71
N ASN A 275 1.00 -2.74 -17.75
CA ASN A 275 0.19 -2.71 -18.97
C ASN A 275 0.13 -1.29 -19.57
N TYR A 276 0.13 -0.25 -18.74
CA TYR A 276 0.15 1.14 -19.20
C TYR A 276 1.50 1.51 -19.81
N PHE A 277 2.61 1.11 -19.16
CA PHE A 277 3.95 1.33 -19.68
C PHE A 277 4.17 0.61 -21.02
N GLU A 278 3.67 -0.61 -21.17
CA GLU A 278 3.72 -1.36 -22.45
C GLU A 278 2.95 -0.67 -23.57
N ALA A 279 1.83 -0.01 -23.26
CA ALA A 279 1.07 0.76 -24.25
C ALA A 279 1.73 2.10 -24.63
N ARG A 280 2.62 2.62 -23.78
CA ARG A 280 3.34 3.89 -23.98
C ARG A 280 4.78 3.78 -23.48
N PRO A 281 5.64 3.05 -24.20
CA PRO A 281 7.02 2.85 -23.78
C PRO A 281 7.80 4.17 -23.89
N VAL A 282 8.83 4.30 -23.04
CA VAL A 282 9.88 5.33 -23.16
C VAL A 282 11.14 4.62 -23.63
N GLU A 283 11.98 5.29 -24.40
CA GLU A 283 13.32 4.77 -24.73
C GLU A 283 14.12 4.53 -23.44
N LEU A 284 14.25 3.26 -23.06
CA LEU A 284 15.09 2.83 -21.96
C LEU A 284 16.49 2.58 -22.54
N GLU A 285 17.29 3.65 -22.64
CA GLU A 285 18.75 3.66 -22.93
C GLU A 285 19.21 2.66 -24.00
N LYS A 286 19.48 3.16 -25.21
CA LYS A 286 20.09 2.37 -26.29
C LYS A 286 21.38 1.75 -25.74
N VAL A 287 21.49 0.43 -25.82
CA VAL A 287 22.78 -0.25 -25.79
C VAL A 287 23.59 0.43 -26.91
N ILE A 288 24.61 1.21 -26.53
CA ILE A 288 25.67 1.54 -27.46
C ILE A 288 26.35 0.19 -27.69
N LEU A 289 25.87 -0.54 -28.70
CA LEU A 289 26.69 -1.53 -29.35
C LEU A 289 27.84 -0.69 -29.91
N VAL A 290 28.93 -0.62 -29.15
CA VAL A 290 30.22 -0.27 -29.72
C VAL A 290 30.40 -1.34 -30.78
N ALA A 291 30.11 -0.98 -32.02
CA ALA A 291 30.58 -1.71 -33.16
C ALA A 291 32.10 -1.72 -33.00
N GLU A 292 32.65 -2.85 -32.56
CA GLU A 292 34.01 -3.23 -32.91
C GLU A 292 34.04 -3.39 -34.43
N THR A 293 34.09 -2.25 -35.11
CA THR A 293 34.62 -2.10 -36.46
C THR A 293 35.81 -1.18 -36.33
N GLN A 294 36.93 -1.79 -35.97
CA GLN A 294 38.25 -1.56 -36.56
C GLN A 294 38.79 -2.99 -36.75
N GLU A 295 38.95 -3.59 -37.94
CA GLU A 295 39.47 -3.05 -39.21
C GLU A 295 40.50 -1.95 -38.97
N GLU A 296 41.72 -2.36 -38.61
CA GLU A 296 42.92 -1.97 -39.37
C GLU A 296 44.13 -2.85 -38.98
N ASN A 297 44.61 -3.58 -39.99
CA ASN A 297 45.92 -4.24 -40.19
C ASN A 297 46.22 -5.60 -39.56
#